data_AF-A0A8G2CNP8-F1
#
_entry.id   AF-A0A8G2CNP8-F1
#
_cell.length_a   1.000
_cell.length_b   1.000
_cell.length_c   1.000
_cell.angle_alpha   90.00
_cell.angle_beta   90.00
_cell.angle_gamma   90.00
#
_symmetry.space_group_name_H-M   'P 1'
#
loop_
_entity.id
_entity.type
_entity.pdbx_description
1 polymer ?
#
loop_
_entity_poly.entity_id
_entity_poly.type
_entity_poly.pdbx_seq_one_letter_code
_entity_poly.pdbx_strand_id
1 'polypeptide(L)'
;AAQIALTTLVNAYRDTAPKLADWLERNIPEGLSVFTLPEPHQRRLRTSNPMERGIQQELKRRTTKIRVFPNEASLERLVSAVLVEIDEKWAADTKGYIKWDYQDA
;
A
#
# COMPACT_ATOMS: atom_id res chain seq x y z
N ALA A 1 -18.92 10.52 8.20
CA ALA A 1 -18.83 9.39 9.15
C ALA A 1 -17.39 9.07 9.56
N ALA A 2 -16.49 8.77 8.62
CA ALA A 2 -15.11 8.37 8.94
C ALA A 2 -14.30 9.41 9.75
N GLN A 3 -14.39 10.69 9.38
CA GLN A 3 -13.71 11.77 10.12
C GLN A 3 -14.23 11.93 11.56
N ILE A 4 -15.53 11.72 11.76
CA ILE A 4 -16.15 11.78 13.09
C ILE A 4 -15.61 10.62 13.95
N ALA A 5 -15.56 9.41 13.40
CA ALA A 5 -14.99 8.25 14.08
C ALA A 5 -13.51 8.47 14.46
N LEU A 6 -12.71 9.08 13.57
CA LEU A 6 -11.32 9.44 13.88
C LEU A 6 -11.24 10.44 15.04
N THR A 7 -12.08 11.47 15.03
CA THR A 7 -12.11 12.48 16.09
C THR A 7 -12.46 11.85 17.45
N THR A 8 -13.47 10.97 17.48
CA THR A 8 -13.84 10.21 18.68
C THR A 8 -12.67 9.35 19.19
N LEU A 9 -11.97 8.67 18.28
CA LEU A 9 -10.83 7.82 18.61
C LEU A 9 -9.66 8.64 19.19
N VAL A 10 -9.32 9.75 18.56
CA VAL A 10 -8.26 10.68 19.02
C VAL A 10 -8.57 11.17 20.43
N ASN A 11 -9.81 11.59 20.69
CA ASN A 11 -10.23 12.06 22.01
C ASN A 11 -10.15 10.96 23.07
N ALA A 12 -10.49 9.72 22.73
CA ALA A 12 -10.41 8.60 23.67
C ALA A 12 -8.95 8.28 24.10
N TYR A 13 -7.97 8.52 23.24
CA TYR A 13 -6.55 8.28 23.52
C TYR A 13 -5.76 9.51 23.96
N ARG A 14 -6.38 10.69 24.00
CA ARG A 14 -5.68 11.96 24.28
C ARG A 14 -4.99 11.96 25.65
N ASP A 15 -5.60 11.33 26.66
CA ASP A 15 -5.05 11.28 28.02
C ASP A 15 -4.16 10.05 28.26
N THR A 16 -4.55 8.88 27.74
CA THR A 16 -3.87 7.60 28.00
C THR A 16 -2.67 7.36 27.10
N ALA A 17 -2.72 7.86 25.86
CA ALA A 17 -1.67 7.71 24.86
C ALA A 17 -1.53 8.97 23.97
N PRO A 18 -1.03 10.10 24.51
CA PRO A 18 -0.99 11.38 23.78
C PRO A 18 -0.21 11.29 22.46
N LYS A 19 0.92 10.56 22.44
CA LYS A 19 1.72 10.35 21.21
C LYS A 19 0.95 9.62 20.12
N LEU A 20 0.11 8.66 20.49
CA LEU A 20 -0.73 7.94 19.55
C LEU A 20 -1.83 8.84 19.01
N ALA A 21 -2.50 9.61 19.88
CA ALA A 21 -3.54 10.55 19.48
C ALA A 21 -3.00 11.58 18.46
N ASP A 22 -1.85 12.17 18.75
CA ASP A 22 -1.11 13.06 17.85
C ASP A 22 -0.78 12.42 16.49
N TRP A 23 -0.33 11.17 16.51
CA TRP A 23 -0.02 10.43 15.30
C TRP A 23 -1.28 10.13 14.47
N LEU A 24 -2.37 9.72 15.13
CA LEU A 24 -3.66 9.43 14.48
C LEU A 24 -4.20 10.68 13.77
N GLU A 25 -4.19 11.82 14.46
CA GLU A 25 -4.71 13.09 13.93
C GLU A 25 -3.93 13.57 12.70
N ARG A 26 -2.62 13.34 12.65
CA ARG A 26 -1.77 13.77 11.53
C ARG A 26 -1.79 12.80 10.33
N ASN A 27 -1.83 11.49 10.57
CA ASN A 27 -1.54 10.50 9.52
C ASN A 27 -2.78 9.78 8.98
N ILE A 28 -3.82 9.60 9.79
CA ILE A 28 -5.02 8.86 9.35
C ILE A 28 -5.87 9.61 8.31
N PRO A 29 -6.01 10.96 8.33
CA PRO A 29 -6.88 11.65 7.38
C PRO A 29 -6.61 11.32 5.90
N GLU A 30 -5.35 11.18 5.51
CA GLU A 30 -4.98 10.80 4.13
C GLU A 30 -5.47 9.39 3.79
N GLY A 31 -5.37 8.44 4.72
CA GLY A 31 -5.87 7.07 4.55
C GLY A 31 -7.40 6.97 4.44
N LEU A 32 -8.14 7.98 4.92
CA LEU A 32 -9.59 8.05 4.76
C LEU A 32 -10.03 8.35 3.32
N SER A 33 -9.11 8.76 2.44
CA SER A 33 -9.37 8.95 1.01
C SER A 33 -9.96 7.70 0.34
N VAL A 34 -9.69 6.49 0.86
CA VAL A 34 -10.27 5.26 0.34
C VAL A 34 -11.81 5.30 0.31
N PHE A 35 -12.45 6.05 1.20
CA PHE A 35 -13.91 6.16 1.25
C PHE A 35 -14.50 7.01 0.11
N THR A 36 -13.68 7.71 -0.68
CA THR A 36 -14.15 8.39 -1.90
C THR A 36 -14.32 7.42 -3.08
N LEU A 37 -13.83 6.19 -2.96
CA LEU A 37 -13.90 5.17 -3.99
C LEU A 37 -15.22 4.38 -3.90
N PRO A 38 -15.69 3.78 -5.01
CA PRO A 38 -16.82 2.85 -4.98
C PRO A 38 -16.61 1.75 -3.95
N GLU A 39 -17.66 1.39 -3.21
CA GLU A 39 -17.62 0.36 -2.15
C GLU A 39 -16.93 -0.95 -2.59
N PRO A 40 -17.14 -1.48 -3.81
CA PRO A 40 -16.45 -2.69 -4.26
C PRO A 40 -14.92 -2.56 -4.30
N HIS A 41 -14.39 -1.34 -4.49
CA HIS A 41 -12.96 -1.07 -4.61
C HIS A 41 -12.30 -0.86 -3.24
N GLN A 42 -13.05 -0.32 -2.27
CA GLN A 42 -12.54 0.03 -0.94
C GLN A 42 -11.89 -1.16 -0.25
N ARG A 43 -12.49 -2.36 -0.35
CA ARG A 43 -11.97 -3.57 0.30
C ARG A 43 -10.55 -3.92 -0.16
N ARG A 44 -10.24 -3.69 -1.45
CA ARG A 44 -8.94 -4.00 -2.06
C ARG A 44 -7.94 -2.86 -1.83
N LEU A 45 -8.39 -1.61 -1.90
CA LEU A 45 -7.53 -0.42 -1.84
C LEU A 45 -7.27 0.12 -0.43
N ARG A 46 -8.03 -0.30 0.60
CA ARG A 46 -7.79 0.12 2.00
C ARG A 46 -6.51 -0.44 2.64
N THR A 47 -5.77 -1.29 1.95
CA THR A 47 -4.57 -1.96 2.49
C THR A 47 -3.40 -1.90 1.52
N SER A 48 -2.18 -1.84 2.05
CA SER A 48 -0.92 -1.99 1.30
C SER A 48 -0.58 -3.44 0.91
N ASN A 49 -1.41 -4.42 1.30
CA ASN A 49 -1.15 -5.85 1.10
C ASN A 49 -0.80 -6.25 -0.35
N PRO A 50 -1.42 -5.68 -1.42
CA PRO A 50 -1.04 -6.00 -2.80
C PRO A 50 0.40 -5.60 -3.13
N MET A 51 0.82 -4.42 -2.68
CA MET A 51 2.18 -3.93 -2.88
C MET A 51 3.18 -4.75 -2.04
N GLU A 52 2.85 -5.01 -0.78
CA GLU A 52 3.71 -5.78 0.13
C GLU A 52 3.90 -7.23 -0.34
N ARG A 53 2.82 -7.90 -0.74
CA ARG A 53 2.85 -9.31 -1.18
C ARG A 53 3.30 -9.48 -2.62
N GLY A 54 2.81 -8.63 -3.53
CA GLY A 54 3.07 -8.76 -4.96
C GLY A 54 4.44 -8.27 -5.39
N ILE A 55 4.97 -7.24 -4.72
CA ILE A 55 6.22 -6.57 -5.13
C ILE A 55 7.28 -6.67 -4.03
N GLN A 56 7.02 -6.11 -2.86
CA GLN A 56 8.07 -5.93 -1.84
C GLN A 56 8.62 -7.25 -1.31
N GLN A 57 7.76 -8.27 -1.16
CA GLN A 57 8.18 -9.60 -0.72
C GLN A 57 9.21 -10.22 -1.68
N GLU A 58 9.02 -10.06 -2.99
CA GLU A 58 9.91 -10.61 -4.00
C GLU A 58 11.22 -9.84 -4.07
N LEU A 59 11.17 -8.50 -4.03
CA LEU A 59 12.36 -7.65 -3.93
C LEU A 59 13.19 -8.02 -2.70
N LYS A 60 12.55 -8.14 -1.52
CA LYS A 60 13.22 -8.55 -0.29
C LYS A 60 13.81 -9.95 -0.39
N ARG A 61 13.12 -10.90 -1.02
CA ARG A 61 13.59 -12.27 -1.22
C ARG A 61 14.88 -12.31 -2.07
N ARG A 62 14.96 -11.56 -3.17
CA ARG A 62 16.15 -11.57 -4.05
C ARG A 62 17.32 -10.81 -3.43
N THR A 63 17.05 -9.65 -2.83
CA THR A 63 18.09 -8.82 -2.19
C THR A 63 18.69 -9.48 -0.94
N THR A 64 17.87 -10.14 -0.11
CA THR A 64 18.35 -10.84 1.11
C THR A 64 19.34 -11.95 0.78
N LYS A 65 19.20 -12.62 -0.38
CA LYS A 65 20.15 -13.67 -0.80
C LYS A 65 21.52 -13.12 -1.18
N ILE A 66 21.57 -11.93 -1.78
CA ILE A 66 22.81 -11.33 -2.27
C ILE A 66 23.61 -10.70 -1.13
N ARG A 67 22.93 -10.21 -0.08
CA ARG A 67 23.49 -9.56 1.13
C ARG A 67 24.26 -8.27 0.89
N VAL A 68 25.18 -8.23 -0.07
CA VAL A 68 26.04 -7.08 -0.39
C VAL A 68 26.10 -6.88 -1.90
N PHE A 69 25.89 -5.65 -2.35
CA PHE A 69 26.01 -5.26 -3.76
C PHE A 69 27.32 -4.50 -3.97
N PRO A 70 27.99 -4.68 -5.12
CA PRO A 70 29.26 -4.00 -5.42
C PRO A 70 29.10 -2.50 -5.68
N ASN A 71 27.92 -2.06 -6.13
CA ASN A 71 27.54 -0.66 -6.32
C ASN A 71 26.01 -0.54 -6.44
N GLU A 72 25.51 0.69 -6.38
CA GLU A 72 24.09 1.02 -6.52
C GLU A 72 23.50 0.57 -7.87
N ALA A 73 24.21 0.80 -8.97
CA ALA A 73 23.79 0.38 -10.31
C ALA A 73 23.58 -1.15 -10.43
N SER A 74 24.23 -1.96 -9.59
CA SER A 74 24.02 -3.40 -9.55
C SER A 74 22.75 -3.80 -8.80
N LEU A 75 22.40 -3.06 -7.74
CA LEU A 75 21.12 -3.22 -7.05
C LEU A 75 19.97 -2.78 -7.96
N GLU A 76 20.12 -1.62 -8.59
CA GLU A 76 19.11 -1.07 -9.50
C GLU A 76 18.80 -2.04 -10.64
N ARG A 77 19.82 -2.59 -11.30
CA ARG A 77 19.64 -3.60 -12.36
C ARG A 77 18.82 -4.81 -11.89
N LEU A 78 19.10 -5.33 -10.69
CA LEU A 78 18.35 -6.45 -10.15
C LEU A 78 16.89 -6.06 -9.87
N VAL A 79 16.67 -4.95 -9.17
CA VAL A 79 15.33 -4.50 -8.79
C VAL A 79 14.50 -4.24 -10.03
N SER A 80 15.05 -3.53 -11.01
CA SER A 80 14.38 -3.27 -12.29
C SER A 80 14.05 -4.55 -13.04
N ALA A 81 14.97 -5.52 -13.11
CA ALA A 81 14.70 -6.82 -13.74
C ALA A 81 13.55 -7.58 -13.04
N VAL A 82 13.46 -7.52 -11.71
CA VAL A 82 12.35 -8.13 -10.96
C VAL A 82 11.02 -7.43 -11.25
N LEU A 83 11.03 -6.10 -11.31
CA LEU A 83 9.83 -5.33 -11.60
C LEU A 83 9.31 -5.61 -13.01
N VAL A 84 10.20 -5.72 -14.00
CA VAL A 84 9.85 -6.13 -15.37
C VAL A 84 9.23 -7.53 -15.37
N GLU A 85 9.82 -8.49 -14.67
CA GLU A 85 9.27 -9.86 -14.57
C GLU A 85 7.86 -9.89 -13.95
N ILE A 86 7.62 -9.06 -12.92
CA ILE A 86 6.30 -8.94 -12.28
C ILE A 86 5.30 -8.28 -13.24
N ASP A 87 5.71 -7.23 -13.93
CA ASP A 87 4.87 -6.50 -14.90
C ASP A 87 4.45 -7.42 -16.06
N GLU A 88 5.39 -8.13 -16.67
CA GLU A 88 5.12 -9.11 -17.73
C GLU A 88 4.13 -10.18 -17.26
N LYS A 89 4.29 -10.68 -16.03
CA LYS A 89 3.38 -11.66 -15.45
C LYS A 89 1.97 -11.09 -15.26
N TRP A 90 1.85 -9.84 -14.82
CA TRP A 90 0.55 -9.19 -14.63
C TRP A 90 -0.12 -8.87 -15.96
N ALA A 91 0.65 -8.44 -16.97
CA ALA A 91 0.15 -8.19 -18.32
C ALA A 91 -0.40 -9.46 -18.99
N ALA A 92 0.20 -10.62 -18.69
CA ALA A 92 -0.27 -11.91 -19.19
C ALA A 92 -1.44 -12.52 -18.39
N ASP A 93 -1.78 -11.97 -17.21
CA ASP A 93 -2.88 -12.49 -16.40
C ASP A 93 -4.24 -12.03 -16.95
N THR A 94 -5.24 -12.90 -16.89
CA THR A 94 -6.62 -12.62 -17.31
C THR A 94 -7.47 -12.02 -16.18
N LYS A 95 -6.95 -12.01 -14.95
CA LYS A 95 -7.67 -11.54 -13.76
C LYS A 95 -7.14 -10.18 -13.29
N GLY A 96 -7.87 -9.12 -13.66
CA GLY A 96 -7.60 -7.77 -13.16
C GLY A 96 -7.76 -7.66 -11.64
N TYR A 97 -6.81 -6.96 -11.00
CA TYR A 97 -6.84 -6.70 -9.55
C TYR A 97 -7.96 -5.72 -9.16
N ILE A 98 -8.31 -4.77 -10.02
CA ILE A 98 -9.50 -3.91 -9.89
C ILE A 98 -10.11 -3.80 -11.28
N LYS A 99 -11.43 -3.92 -11.36
CA LYS A 99 -12.18 -3.63 -12.57
C LYS A 99 -12.82 -2.27 -12.39
N TRP A 100 -12.43 -1.30 -13.21
CA TRP A 100 -13.00 0.04 -13.19
C TRP A 100 -14.27 0.05 -14.04
N ASP A 101 -15.29 -0.68 -13.60
CA ASP A 101 -16.56 -0.84 -14.32
C ASP A 101 -17.51 0.39 -14.16
N TYR A 102 -17.03 1.48 -13.55
CA TYR A 102 -17.82 2.65 -13.13
C TYR A 102 -17.16 3.99 -13.53
N GLN A 103 -16.70 4.13 -14.78
CA GLN A 103 -16.12 5.40 -15.24
C GLN A 103 -17.16 6.41 -15.76
N ASP A 104 -18.41 5.98 -16.01
CA ASP A 104 -19.47 6.81 -16.62
C ASP A 104 -20.74 6.92 -15.75
N ALA A 105 -20.61 7.41 -14.51
CA ALA A 105 -21.75 7.90 -13.71
C ALA A 105 -21.37 9.17 -12.94
#